data_AF-A0A523U403-F1
#
_entry.id   AF-A0A523U403-F1
#
_cell.length_a   1.000
_cell.length_b   1.000
_cell.length_c   1.000
_cell.angle_alpha   90.00
_cell.angle_beta   90.00
_cell.angle_gamma   90.00
#
_symmetry.space_group_name_H-M   'P 1'
#
loop_
_entity.id
_entity.type
_entity.pdbx_description
1 polymer ?
#
loop_
_entity_poly.entity_id
_entity_poly.type
_entity_poly.pdbx_seq_one_letter_code
_entity_poly.pdbx_strand_id
1 'polypeptide(L)' 'MFDELVEIMAHKPDSVERATYLLWCAHNLERIGDRVINIVERVIFMTTGDMRELTF' A
#
# COMPACT_ATOMS: atom_id res chain seq x y z
N MET A 1 -4.90 -6.32 -7.61
CA MET A 1 -5.45 -6.45 -6.23
C MET A 1 -6.71 -5.62 -6.04
N PHE A 2 -6.67 -4.29 -6.28
CA PHE A 2 -7.90 -3.46 -6.27
C PHE A 2 -8.92 -3.93 -7.29
N ASP A 3 -8.50 -4.12 -8.55
CA ASP A 3 -9.40 -4.53 -9.63
C ASP A 3 -10.01 -5.92 -9.39
N GLU A 4 -9.23 -6.84 -8.81
CA GLU A 4 -9.67 -8.20 -8.50
C GLU A 4 -10.70 -8.22 -7.36
N LEU A 5 -10.53 -7.38 -6.32
CA LEU A 5 -11.53 -7.22 -5.26
C LEU A 5 -12.81 -6.56 -5.81
N VAL A 6 -12.68 -5.55 -6.68
CA VAL A 6 -13.83 -4.91 -7.33
C VAL A 6 -14.57 -5.89 -8.25
N GLU A 7 -13.85 -6.75 -8.96
CA GLU A 7 -14.44 -7.79 -9.80
C GLU A 7 -15.18 -8.84 -8.96
N ILE A 8 -14.64 -9.24 -7.80
CA ILE A 8 -15.32 -10.12 -6.85
C ILE A 8 -16.61 -9.47 -6.33
N MET A 9 -16.57 -8.17 -5.99
CA MET A 9 -17.75 -7.42 -5.57
C MET A 9 -18.82 -7.35 -6.66
N ALA A 10 -18.41 -7.17 -7.92
CA ALA A 10 -19.33 -7.12 -9.06
C ALA A 10 -19.99 -8.47 -9.36
N HIS A 11 -19.26 -9.58 -9.21
CA HIS A 11 -19.80 -10.92 -9.46
C HIS A 11 -20.56 -11.52 -8.27
N LYS A 12 -20.28 -11.08 -7.04
CA LYS A 12 -20.92 -11.57 -5.81
C LYS A 12 -21.27 -10.40 -4.88
N PRO A 13 -22.47 -9.83 -5.01
CA PRO A 13 -22.92 -8.69 -4.20
C PRO A 13 -22.87 -8.94 -2.69
N ASP A 14 -23.12 -10.19 -2.26
CA ASP A 14 -23.06 -10.58 -0.84
C ASP A 14 -21.64 -10.54 -0.25
N SER A 15 -20.61 -10.46 -1.10
CA SER A 15 -19.21 -10.39 -0.68
C SER A 15 -18.68 -8.97 -0.52
N VAL A 16 -19.48 -7.94 -0.86
CA VAL A 16 -19.06 -6.54 -0.90
C VAL A 16 -18.49 -6.04 0.41
N GLU A 17 -19.14 -6.36 1.53
CA GLU A 17 -18.68 -5.94 2.86
C GLU A 17 -17.29 -6.51 3.18
N ARG A 18 -17.11 -7.83 2.99
CA ARG A 18 -15.82 -8.50 3.25
C ARG A 18 -14.72 -8.01 2.31
N ALA A 19 -15.04 -7.88 1.03
CA ALA A 19 -14.10 -7.36 0.05
C ALA A 19 -13.70 -5.91 0.36
N THR A 20 -14.61 -5.10 0.92
CA THR A 20 -14.32 -3.74 1.36
C THR A 20 -13.34 -3.74 2.52
N TYR A 21 -13.53 -4.59 3.54
CA TYR A 21 -12.56 -4.71 4.63
C TYR A 21 -11.18 -5.13 4.14
N LEU A 22 -11.11 -6.08 3.22
CA LEU A 22 -9.82 -6.49 2.61
C LEU A 22 -9.17 -5.36 1.83
N LEU A 23 -9.97 -4.54 1.13
CA LEU A 23 -9.49 -3.35 0.43
C LEU A 23 -8.85 -2.35 1.39
N TRP A 24 -9.51 -2.09 2.52
CA TRP A 24 -8.97 -1.23 3.58
C TRP A 24 -7.67 -1.81 4.15
N CYS A 25 -7.61 -3.11 4.43
CA CYS A 25 -6.38 -3.76 4.90
C CYS A 25 -5.24 -3.60 3.89
N ALA A 26 -5.48 -3.86 2.61
CA ALA A 26 -4.49 -3.71 1.55
C ALA A 26 -4.00 -2.27 1.43
N HIS A 27 -4.90 -1.29 1.46
CA HIS A 27 -4.54 0.12 1.43
C HIS A 27 -3.71 0.54 2.64
N ASN A 28 -4.09 0.12 3.85
CA ASN A 28 -3.29 0.42 5.04
C ASN A 28 -1.87 -0.17 4.94
N LEU A 29 -1.74 -1.38 4.38
CA LEU A 29 -0.43 -2.01 4.20
C LEU A 29 0.44 -1.24 3.19
N GLU A 30 -0.15 -0.80 2.08
CA GLU A 30 0.52 0.06 1.09
C GLU A 30 1.02 1.35 1.76
N ARG A 31 0.17 2.04 2.54
CA ARG A 31 0.57 3.25 3.27
C ARG A 31 1.68 3.01 4.30
N ILE A 32 1.72 1.82 4.91
CA ILE A 32 2.84 1.42 5.79
C ILE A 32 4.12 1.28 4.97
N GLY A 33 4.07 0.64 3.81
CA GLY A 33 5.18 0.51 2.88
C GLY A 33 5.78 1.87 2.51
N ASP A 34 4.94 2.82 2.09
CA ASP A 34 5.36 4.19 1.75
C ASP A 34 6.09 4.87 2.91
N ARG A 35 5.58 4.70 4.14
CA ARG A 35 6.22 5.28 5.33
C ARG A 35 7.57 4.64 5.63
N VAL A 36 7.70 3.33 5.44
CA VAL A 36 8.98 2.63 5.61
C VAL A 36 10.00 3.15 4.59
N ILE A 37 9.59 3.33 3.33
CA ILE A 37 10.45 3.91 2.28
C ILE A 37 10.93 5.31 2.70
N ASN A 38 10.01 6.19 3.10
CA ASN A 38 10.35 7.55 3.54
C ASN A 38 11.34 7.55 4.74
N ILE A 39 11.24 6.59 5.66
CA ILE A 39 12.18 6.45 6.78
C ILE A 39 13.55 6.01 6.26
N VAL A 40 13.60 5.02 5.37
CA VAL A 40 14.85 4.50 4.79
C VAL A 40 15.58 5.60 4.02
N GLU A 41 14.87 6.36 3.17
CA GLU A 41 15.43 7.48 2.43
C GLU A 41 16.05 8.54 3.35
N ARG A 42 15.38 8.84 4.48
CA ARG A 42 15.92 9.76 5.49
C ARG A 42 17.17 9.20 6.16
N VAL A 43 17.22 7.90 6.46
CA VAL A 43 18.42 7.26 7.03
C VAL A 43 19.58 7.28 6.05
N ILE A 44 19.34 7.02 4.77
CA ILE A 44 20.35 7.13 3.72
C ILE A 44 20.88 8.57 3.68
N PHE A 45 20.00 9.57 3.59
CA PHE A 45 20.39 10.97 3.59
C PHE A 45 21.22 11.36 4.82
N MET A 46 20.83 10.92 6.02
CA MET A 46 21.56 11.22 7.26
C MET A 46 22.96 10.58 7.31
N THR A 47 23.18 9.48 6.61
CA THR A 47 24.46 8.74 6.66
C THR A 47 25.39 9.07 5.50
N THR A 48 24.85 9.34 4.31
CA THR A 48 25.64 9.62 3.10
C THR A 48 25.67 11.09 2.72
N GLY A 49 24.69 11.89 3.14
CA GLY A 49 24.46 13.26 2.66
C GLY A 49 23.74 13.35 1.31
N ASP A 50 23.49 12.21 0.65
CA ASP A 50 22.84 12.15 -0.66
C ASP A 50 21.35 11.86 -0.52
N MET A 51 20.50 12.72 -1.10
CA MET A 51 19.07 12.44 -1.21
C MET A 51 18.86 11.43 -2.33
N ARG A 52 18.27 10.27 -1.99
CA ARG A 52 17.89 9.24 -2.96
C ARG A 52 16.41 8.94 -2.79
N GLU A 53 15.67 8.99 -3.88
CA GLU A 53 14.29 8.52 -3.95
C GLU A 53 14.31 7.04 -4.34
N LEU A 54 13.68 6.21 -3.53
CA LEU A 54 13.57 4.77 -3.74
C LEU A 54 12.23 4.45 -4.37
N THR A 55 12.24 4.13 -5.67
CA THR A 55 11.04 3.68 -6.39
C THR A 55 10.96 2.15 -6.35
N PHE A 56 9.93 1.61 -5.70
CA PHE A 56 9.64 0.17 -5.63
C PHE A 56 8.34 -0.18 -6.34
#